data_AF-A0A1B1Q511-F1
#
_entry.id   AF-A0A1B1Q511-F1
#
_cell.length_a   1.000
_cell.length_b   1.000
_cell.length_c   1.000
_cell.angle_alpha   90.00
_cell.angle_beta   90.00
_cell.angle_gamma   90.00
#
_symmetry.space_group_name_H-M   'P 1'
#
loop_
_entity.id
_entity.type
_entity.pdbx_description
1 polymer ?
#
loop_
_entity_poly.entity_id
_entity_poly.type
_entity_poly.pdbx_seq_one_letter_code
_entity_poly.pdbx_strand_id
1 'polypeptide(L)'
;MPVHMKTLSFLQRFTAATALLSLFSLLNSPLMAADRLVLANGDHVQGDLTSMKEGQLFFVTPYAGELSIAWDQVRELVSDDPVGVLLEDGQMLEVTEFLQSGEGEVMLGSLEVPRSSILQLNPSDWEVGNGYYLGGAVDLALITPAIKTTKPSHSGLWGG
;
A
#
# COMPACT_ATOMS: atom_id res chain seq x y z
N MET A 1 -81.57 15.06 -9.89
CA MET A 1 -80.64 16.20 -9.86
C MET A 1 -79.38 15.77 -9.11
N PRO A 2 -78.18 15.90 -9.71
CA PRO A 2 -76.92 15.39 -9.17
C PRO A 2 -76.17 16.48 -8.38
N VAL A 3 -75.33 16.10 -7.41
CA VAL A 3 -74.08 16.83 -7.15
C VAL A 3 -72.97 15.81 -6.87
N HIS A 4 -72.08 15.72 -7.85
CA HIS A 4 -70.73 15.18 -7.75
C HIS A 4 -69.94 15.97 -6.69
N MET A 5 -69.20 15.29 -5.80
CA MET A 5 -67.99 15.88 -5.23
C MET A 5 -66.94 14.80 -4.98
N LYS A 6 -66.07 14.63 -5.99
CA LYS A 6 -64.77 13.98 -5.83
C LYS A 6 -63.80 14.96 -5.17
N THR A 7 -62.72 14.41 -4.64
CA THR A 7 -61.42 15.05 -4.35
C THR A 7 -61.29 15.70 -2.98
N LEU A 8 -60.47 15.11 -2.09
CA LEU A 8 -59.10 15.57 -1.79
C LEU A 8 -58.61 14.86 -0.52
N SER A 9 -57.69 13.92 -0.67
CA SER A 9 -56.64 13.66 0.34
C SER A 9 -55.56 12.78 -0.30
N PHE A 10 -55.11 13.21 -1.48
CA PHE A 10 -53.93 12.72 -2.18
C PHE A 10 -52.62 13.18 -1.51
N LEU A 11 -52.62 13.38 -0.19
CA LEU A 11 -51.43 13.83 0.55
C LEU A 11 -50.95 12.85 1.63
N GLN A 12 -51.58 11.69 1.77
CA GLN A 12 -51.10 10.67 2.72
C GLN A 12 -50.18 9.61 2.07
N ARG A 13 -49.94 9.69 0.76
CA ARG A 13 -49.15 8.70 0.01
C ARG A 13 -47.69 9.11 -0.21
N PHE A 14 -47.29 10.32 0.14
CA PHE A 14 -45.95 10.84 -0.13
C PHE A 14 -44.95 10.73 1.04
N THR A 15 -45.38 10.40 2.25
CA THR A 15 -44.48 10.21 3.41
C THR A 15 -43.92 8.79 3.53
N ALA A 16 -44.62 7.78 3.01
CA ALA A 16 -44.16 6.40 3.09
C ALA A 16 -43.00 6.10 2.11
N ALA A 17 -42.96 6.77 0.96
CA ALA A 17 -41.94 6.54 -0.06
C ALA A 17 -40.57 7.16 0.31
N THR A 18 -40.55 8.28 1.04
CA THR A 18 -39.30 8.91 1.49
C THR A 18 -38.66 8.19 2.69
N ALA A 19 -39.46 7.57 3.55
CA ALA A 19 -38.96 6.77 4.66
C ALA A 19 -38.24 5.49 4.19
N LEU A 20 -38.69 4.90 3.08
CA LEU A 20 -38.12 3.66 2.55
C LEU A 20 -36.80 3.88 1.78
N LEU A 21 -36.62 5.04 1.13
CA LEU A 21 -35.34 5.40 0.50
C LEU A 21 -34.23 5.76 1.51
N SER A 22 -34.57 6.36 2.65
CA SER A 22 -33.56 6.65 3.69
C SER A 22 -33.00 5.38 4.36
N LEU A 23 -33.77 4.29 4.41
CA LEU A 23 -33.33 3.04 5.01
C LEU A 23 -32.33 2.26 4.13
N PHE A 24 -32.35 2.47 2.81
CA PHE A 24 -31.45 1.79 1.87
C PHE A 24 -30.03 2.37 1.84
N SER A 25 -29.85 3.64 2.23
CA SER A 25 -28.53 4.29 2.25
C SER A 25 -27.60 3.81 3.36
N LEU A 26 -28.13 3.15 4.40
CA LEU A 26 -27.33 2.65 5.54
C LEU A 26 -26.67 1.29 5.28
N LEU A 27 -26.97 0.60 4.17
CA LEU A 27 -26.39 -0.70 3.84
C LEU A 27 -25.10 -0.62 3.01
N ASN A 28 -24.63 0.59 2.65
CA ASN A 28 -23.40 0.78 1.87
C ASN A 28 -22.24 1.24 2.76
N SER A 29 -22.09 0.69 3.97
CA SER A 29 -20.83 0.81 4.69
C SER A 29 -19.80 -0.05 3.95
N PRO A 30 -18.77 0.52 3.32
CA PRO A 30 -17.66 -0.30 2.85
C PRO A 30 -17.11 -1.02 4.08
N LEU A 31 -17.06 -2.35 4.04
CA LEU A 31 -16.15 -3.07 4.92
C LEU A 31 -14.77 -2.52 4.57
N MET A 32 -14.22 -1.66 5.42
CA MET A 32 -12.83 -1.30 5.32
C MET A 32 -12.06 -2.56 5.70
N ALA A 33 -11.62 -3.30 4.68
CA ALA A 33 -10.57 -4.30 4.81
C ALA A 33 -9.36 -3.58 5.38
N ALA A 34 -8.82 -4.12 6.46
CA ALA A 34 -7.73 -3.51 7.19
C ALA A 34 -7.02 -4.62 7.95
N ASP A 35 -5.72 -4.69 7.74
CA ASP A 35 -4.85 -5.62 8.42
C ASP A 35 -4.93 -5.35 9.93
N ARG A 36 -4.89 -6.44 10.68
CA ARG A 36 -4.93 -6.43 12.15
C ARG A 36 -3.61 -6.90 12.69
N LEU A 37 -3.07 -6.09 13.59
CA LEU A 37 -1.87 -6.38 14.33
C LEU A 37 -2.18 -6.49 15.83
N VAL A 38 -1.70 -7.55 16.47
CA VAL A 38 -1.69 -7.69 17.93
C VAL A 38 -0.25 -7.69 18.40
N LEU A 39 0.05 -6.78 19.33
CA LEU A 39 1.37 -6.65 19.92
C LEU A 39 1.54 -7.55 21.14
N ALA A 40 2.78 -7.80 21.56
CA ALA A 40 3.13 -8.63 22.70
C ALA A 40 2.55 -8.10 24.03
N ASN A 41 2.34 -6.80 24.13
CA ASN A 41 1.67 -6.15 25.27
C ASN A 41 0.13 -6.29 25.24
N GLY A 42 -0.44 -6.84 24.17
CA GLY A 42 -1.88 -7.01 23.97
C GLY A 42 -2.56 -5.85 23.24
N ASP A 43 -1.83 -4.83 22.78
CA ASP A 43 -2.42 -3.76 21.99
C ASP A 43 -2.88 -4.27 20.62
N HIS A 44 -4.02 -3.76 20.17
CA HIS A 44 -4.59 -4.05 18.86
C HIS A 44 -4.50 -2.82 17.97
N VAL A 45 -3.89 -2.99 16.80
CA VAL A 45 -3.72 -1.94 15.80
C VAL A 45 -4.38 -2.41 14.50
N GLN A 46 -5.09 -1.49 13.84
CA GLN A 46 -5.70 -1.71 12.53
C GLN A 46 -5.16 -0.71 11.53
N GLY A 47 -4.88 -1.18 10.32
CA GLY A 47 -4.25 -0.38 9.26
C GLY A 47 -3.77 -1.25 8.11
N ASP A 48 -2.70 -0.83 7.46
CA ASP A 48 -2.17 -1.46 6.25
C ASP A 48 -0.71 -1.88 6.46
N LEU A 49 -0.42 -3.16 6.26
CA LEU A 49 0.94 -3.68 6.26
C LEU A 49 1.67 -3.20 5.01
N THR A 50 2.71 -2.39 5.19
CA THR A 50 3.53 -1.93 4.07
C THR A 50 4.67 -2.90 3.78
N SER A 51 5.49 -3.20 4.79
CA SER A 51 6.61 -4.14 4.65
C SER A 51 7.13 -4.59 6.01
N MET A 52 7.97 -5.61 6.02
CA MET A 52 8.85 -5.93 7.15
C MET A 52 10.25 -6.12 6.61
N LYS A 53 11.24 -5.47 7.20
CA LYS A 53 12.66 -5.64 6.85
C LYS A 53 13.54 -5.21 7.99
N GLU A 54 14.73 -5.78 8.08
CA GLU A 54 15.73 -5.43 9.11
C GLU A 54 15.16 -5.54 10.54
N GLY A 55 14.24 -6.49 10.76
CA GLY A 55 13.58 -6.69 12.06
C GLY A 55 12.58 -5.60 12.44
N GLN A 56 12.17 -4.73 11.51
CA GLN A 56 11.14 -3.71 11.71
C GLN A 56 9.95 -3.94 10.77
N LEU A 57 8.75 -3.91 11.35
CA LEU A 57 7.47 -3.93 10.66
C LEU A 57 7.02 -2.49 10.40
N PHE A 58 6.79 -2.15 9.15
CA PHE A 58 6.25 -0.86 8.70
C PHE A 58 4.76 -1.01 8.45
N PHE A 59 3.97 -0.29 9.24
CA PHE A 59 2.52 -0.44 9.29
C PHE A 59 1.85 0.93 9.29
N VAL A 60 1.00 1.21 8.31
CA VAL A 60 0.36 2.53 8.16
C VAL A 60 -1.02 2.49 8.79
N THR A 61 -1.33 3.49 9.62
CA THR A 61 -2.65 3.65 10.22
C THR A 61 -3.26 5.00 9.82
N PRO A 62 -4.60 5.10 9.71
CA PRO A 62 -5.24 6.35 9.32
C PRO A 62 -5.13 7.44 10.39
N TYR A 63 -4.81 7.08 11.64
CA TYR A 63 -4.80 8.01 12.77
C TYR A 63 -3.38 8.39 13.24
N ALA A 64 -2.37 7.54 13.05
CA ALA A 64 -1.00 7.80 13.46
C ALA A 64 0.01 7.84 12.30
N GLY A 65 -0.44 7.61 11.06
CA GLY A 65 0.44 7.52 9.90
C GLY A 65 1.25 6.22 9.94
N GLU A 66 2.49 6.27 9.44
CA GLU A 66 3.41 5.13 9.42
C GLU A 66 3.98 4.86 10.82
N LEU A 67 3.82 3.62 11.26
CA LEU A 67 4.37 3.07 12.49
C LEU A 67 5.52 2.13 12.13
N SER A 68 6.66 2.29 12.79
CA SER A 68 7.73 1.29 12.79
C SER A 68 7.69 0.51 14.11
N ILE A 69 7.47 -0.80 14.00
CA ILE A 69 7.27 -1.69 15.14
C ILE A 69 8.34 -2.77 15.09
N ALA A 70 9.06 -3.00 16.18
CA ALA A 70 10.04 -4.06 16.24
C ALA A 70 9.35 -5.42 16.02
N TRP A 71 9.87 -6.24 15.10
CA TRP A 71 9.21 -7.48 14.70
C TRP A 71 8.99 -8.37 15.92
N ASP A 72 9.96 -8.50 16.83
CA ASP A 72 9.83 -9.31 18.05
C ASP A 72 8.65 -8.92 18.96
N GLN A 73 8.15 -7.68 18.86
CA GLN A 73 6.98 -7.20 19.60
C GLN A 73 5.65 -7.57 18.93
N VAL A 74 5.67 -8.14 17.73
CA VAL A 74 4.47 -8.59 17.01
C VAL A 74 4.14 -10.01 17.43
N ARG A 75 2.93 -10.17 17.99
CA ARG A 75 2.40 -11.47 18.42
C ARG A 75 1.54 -12.13 17.34
N GLU A 76 0.69 -11.33 16.69
CA GLU A 76 -0.22 -11.80 15.65
C GLU A 76 -0.37 -10.72 14.60
N LEU A 77 -0.40 -11.13 13.33
CA LEU A 77 -0.68 -10.27 12.19
C LEU A 77 -1.62 -11.05 11.26
N VAL A 78 -2.76 -10.43 10.97
CA VAL A 78 -3.76 -10.96 10.04
C VAL A 78 -3.96 -9.91 8.97
N SER A 79 -3.77 -10.31 7.72
CA SER A 79 -3.91 -9.48 6.53
C SER A 79 -5.10 -9.95 5.71
N ASP A 80 -5.87 -9.00 5.17
CA ASP A 80 -6.98 -9.34 4.27
C ASP A 80 -6.46 -9.81 2.90
N ASP A 81 -5.32 -9.28 2.46
CA ASP A 81 -4.62 -9.67 1.23
C ASP A 81 -3.43 -10.61 1.50
N PRO A 82 -3.04 -11.47 0.54
CA PRO A 82 -1.85 -12.31 0.69
C PRO A 82 -0.57 -11.48 0.85
N VAL A 83 0.20 -11.77 1.89
CA VAL A 83 1.48 -11.11 2.19
C VAL A 83 2.61 -12.00 1.69
N GLY A 84 3.49 -11.43 0.87
CA GLY A 84 4.69 -12.11 0.39
C GLY A 84 5.74 -12.23 1.50
N VAL A 85 6.18 -13.43 1.81
CA VAL A 85 7.18 -13.73 2.84
C VAL A 85 8.44 -14.23 2.15
N LEU A 86 9.56 -13.52 2.34
CA LEU A 86 10.88 -13.97 1.91
C LEU A 86 11.61 -14.60 3.10
N LEU A 87 11.96 -15.89 2.96
CA LEU A 87 12.72 -16.63 3.95
C LEU A 87 14.24 -16.58 3.67
N GLU A 88 15.06 -16.91 4.68
CA GLU A 88 16.52 -16.96 4.61
C GLU A 88 17.06 -17.94 3.54
N ASP A 89 16.32 -19.00 3.26
CA ASP A 89 16.65 -19.98 2.22
C ASP A 89 16.31 -19.51 0.80
N GLY A 90 15.77 -18.29 0.66
CA GLY A 90 15.33 -17.68 -0.58
C GLY A 90 13.94 -18.13 -1.04
N GLN A 91 13.23 -18.93 -0.25
CA GLN A 91 11.86 -19.31 -0.54
C GLN A 91 10.91 -18.11 -0.38
N MET A 92 9.98 -17.97 -1.33
CA MET A 92 8.89 -17.00 -1.27
C MET A 92 7.58 -17.73 -0.99
N LEU A 93 6.86 -17.29 0.04
CA LEU A 93 5.55 -17.79 0.43
C LEU A 93 4.53 -16.66 0.39
N GLU A 94 3.26 -17.00 0.18
CA GLU A 94 2.15 -16.05 0.35
C GLU A 94 1.27 -16.53 1.49
N VAL A 95 1.10 -15.69 2.52
CA VAL A 95 0.27 -16.02 3.68
C VAL A 95 -0.54 -14.81 4.14
N THR A 96 -1.67 -15.06 4.76
CA THR A 96 -2.56 -14.02 5.31
C THR A 96 -2.49 -13.94 6.83
N GLU A 97 -1.91 -14.95 7.49
CA GLU A 97 -1.92 -15.08 8.95
C GLU A 97 -0.53 -15.43 9.48
N PHE A 98 -0.10 -14.67 10.47
CA PHE A 98 1.15 -14.85 11.20
C PHE A 98 0.81 -14.94 12.69
N LEU A 99 1.17 -16.05 13.32
CA LEU A 99 0.91 -16.28 14.74
C LEU A 99 2.19 -16.72 15.43
N GLN A 100 2.60 -16.03 16.49
CA GLN A 100 3.72 -16.49 17.30
C GLN A 100 3.37 -17.82 17.99
N SER A 101 4.13 -18.88 17.68
CA SER A 101 3.85 -20.27 18.08
C SER A 101 4.83 -20.80 19.14
N GLY A 102 5.56 -19.91 19.82
CA GLY A 102 6.51 -20.28 20.88
C GLY A 102 7.65 -19.29 21.03
N GLU A 103 8.69 -19.69 21.76
CA GLU A 103 9.94 -18.92 21.86
C GLU A 103 10.70 -18.99 20.53
N GLY A 104 10.58 -17.94 19.73
CA GLY A 104 11.32 -17.80 18.48
C GLY A 104 10.69 -18.45 17.25
N GLU A 105 9.50 -19.04 17.36
CA GLU A 105 8.78 -19.67 16.25
C GLU A 105 7.55 -18.87 15.83
N VAL A 106 7.22 -18.90 14.53
CA VAL A 106 6.04 -18.25 13.94
C VAL A 106 5.32 -19.24 13.03
N MET A 107 4.02 -19.40 13.24
CA MET A 107 3.12 -20.05 12.30
C MET A 107 2.74 -19.08 11.18
N LEU A 108 3.06 -19.45 9.96
CA LEU A 108 2.65 -18.84 8.71
C LEU A 108 1.49 -19.67 8.15
N GLY A 109 0.25 -19.26 8.44
CA GLY A 109 -0.94 -20.08 8.18
C GLY A 109 -0.88 -21.44 8.90
N SER A 110 -0.48 -22.49 8.20
CA SER A 110 -0.33 -23.85 8.75
C SER A 110 1.12 -24.36 8.81
N LEU A 111 2.10 -23.53 8.40
CA LEU A 111 3.52 -23.88 8.40
C LEU A 111 4.22 -23.18 9.56
N GLU A 112 4.87 -23.94 10.44
CA GLU A 112 5.71 -23.38 11.51
C GLU A 112 7.14 -23.18 11.02
N VAL A 113 7.66 -21.96 11.19
CA VAL A 113 9.02 -21.58 10.79
C VAL A 113 9.71 -20.75 11.88
N PRO A 114 11.05 -20.74 11.93
CA PRO A 114 11.78 -19.88 12.85
C PRO A 114 11.49 -18.42 12.51
N ARG A 115 11.19 -17.61 13.52
CA ARG A 115 10.98 -16.17 13.38
C ARG A 115 12.16 -15.49 12.71
N SER A 116 13.39 -15.92 13.05
CA SER A 116 14.63 -15.38 12.50
C SER A 116 14.81 -15.68 11.01
N SER A 117 14.14 -16.72 10.50
CA SER A 117 14.22 -17.08 9.10
C SER A 117 13.36 -16.21 8.20
N ILE A 118 12.47 -15.40 8.77
CA ILE A 118 11.71 -14.40 7.99
C ILE A 118 12.61 -13.19 7.78
N LEU A 119 13.09 -13.00 6.54
CA LEU A 119 13.92 -11.86 6.18
C LEU A 119 13.10 -10.63 5.86
N GLN A 120 12.05 -10.79 5.04
CA GLN A 120 11.21 -9.69 4.61
C GLN A 120 9.74 -10.09 4.45
N LEU A 121 8.85 -9.13 4.69
CA LEU A 121 7.45 -9.18 4.28
C LEU A 121 7.21 -8.11 3.20
N ASN A 122 6.45 -8.48 2.17
CA ASN A 122 6.21 -7.69 0.96
C ASN A 122 7.52 -7.12 0.37
N PRO A 123 8.49 -7.99 -0.01
CA PRO A 123 9.72 -7.53 -0.61
C PRO A 123 9.44 -6.86 -1.96
N SER A 124 10.20 -5.82 -2.31
CA SER A 124 10.03 -5.15 -3.60
C SER A 124 10.52 -6.05 -4.73
N ASP A 125 9.89 -6.00 -5.91
CA ASP A 125 10.28 -6.81 -7.08
C ASP A 125 11.78 -6.72 -7.44
N TRP A 126 12.40 -5.56 -7.25
CA TRP A 126 13.82 -5.35 -7.54
C TRP A 126 14.75 -5.89 -6.43
N GLU A 127 14.26 -6.09 -5.21
CA GLU A 127 15.01 -6.71 -4.09
C GLU A 127 15.06 -8.24 -4.26
N VAL A 128 14.06 -8.81 -4.92
CA VAL A 128 13.98 -10.25 -5.26
C VAL A 128 14.50 -10.57 -6.66
N GLY A 129 15.15 -9.61 -7.34
CA GLY A 129 15.78 -9.82 -8.64
C GLY A 129 14.83 -9.90 -9.85
N ASN A 130 13.55 -9.54 -9.66
CA ASN A 130 12.52 -9.50 -10.71
C ASN A 130 12.32 -8.10 -11.32
N GLY A 131 13.12 -7.10 -10.94
CA GLY A 131 13.00 -5.71 -11.40
C GLY A 131 14.18 -5.18 -12.23
N TYR A 132 13.94 -4.11 -13.00
CA TYR A 132 14.97 -3.34 -13.72
C TYR A 132 15.16 -1.97 -13.04
N TYR A 133 16.37 -1.66 -12.55
CA TYR A 133 16.71 -0.35 -11.96
C TYR A 133 17.49 0.51 -12.95
N LEU A 134 16.88 1.59 -13.47
CA LEU A 134 17.56 2.62 -14.26
C LEU A 134 17.90 3.84 -13.38
N GLY A 135 18.76 3.64 -12.38
CA GLY A 135 19.29 4.73 -11.55
C GLY A 135 20.47 5.44 -12.23
N GLY A 136 20.18 6.29 -13.21
CA GLY A 136 21.18 7.18 -13.80
C GLY A 136 21.14 8.56 -13.14
N ALA A 137 22.20 8.94 -12.41
CA ALA A 137 22.48 10.34 -12.14
C ALA A 137 22.99 10.99 -13.43
N VAL A 138 22.08 11.49 -14.28
CA VAL A 138 22.46 12.29 -15.44
C VAL A 138 22.58 13.74 -15.00
N ASP A 139 23.78 14.18 -14.64
CA ASP A 139 24.09 15.59 -14.47
C ASP A 139 24.26 16.21 -15.88
N LEU A 140 23.18 16.78 -16.42
CA LEU A 140 23.22 17.43 -17.72
C LEU A 140 23.69 18.89 -17.56
N ALA A 141 24.98 19.08 -17.32
CA ALA A 141 25.59 20.39 -17.36
C ALA A 141 25.84 20.81 -18.83
N LEU A 142 24.97 21.67 -19.37
CA LEU A 142 25.22 22.39 -20.63
C LEU A 142 26.33 23.44 -20.40
N ILE A 143 27.59 23.02 -20.50
CA ILE A 143 28.71 23.94 -20.60
C ILE A 143 28.77 24.40 -22.06
N THR A 144 28.23 25.58 -22.33
CA THR A 144 28.49 26.26 -23.61
C THR A 144 29.88 26.89 -23.51
N PRO A 145 30.89 26.41 -24.26
CA PRO A 145 32.15 27.14 -24.33
C PRO A 145 31.89 28.46 -25.05
N ALA A 146 32.21 29.57 -24.40
CA ALA A 146 32.21 30.88 -25.03
C ALA A 146 33.14 30.86 -26.25
N ILE A 147 32.57 30.94 -27.45
CA ILE A 147 33.32 31.02 -28.70
C ILE A 147 34.05 32.37 -28.71
N LYS A 148 35.36 32.34 -28.46
CA LYS A 148 36.23 33.50 -28.69
C LYS A 148 36.37 33.67 -30.20
N THR A 149 35.72 34.70 -30.76
CA THR A 149 35.80 35.01 -32.18
C THR A 149 37.18 35.57 -32.53
N THR A 150 38.03 34.77 -33.16
CA THR A 150 39.23 35.28 -33.84
C THR A 150 38.97 35.42 -35.33
N LYS A 151 39.11 36.66 -35.78
CA LYS A 151 38.99 37.20 -37.15
C LYS A 151 39.70 36.32 -38.21
N PRO A 152 39.05 35.97 -39.34
CA PRO A 152 39.68 35.19 -40.40
C PRO A 152 40.70 36.02 -41.19
N SER A 153 41.92 35.50 -41.30
CA SER A 153 42.97 35.98 -42.22
C SER A 153 42.82 35.26 -43.56
N HIS A 154 42.67 36.06 -44.62
CA HIS A 154 42.46 35.66 -46.00
C HIS A 154 43.82 35.36 -46.66
N SER A 155 44.03 34.16 -47.20
CA SER A 155 45.07 33.92 -48.21
C SER A 155 44.54 32.98 -49.28
N GLY A 156 44.20 33.57 -50.43
CA GLY A 156 43.90 32.84 -51.66
C GLY A 156 45.18 32.43 -52.39
N LEU A 157 45.09 31.29 -53.08
CA LEU A 157 45.55 30.93 -54.44
C LEU A 157 46.68 31.82 -55.02
N TRP A 158 47.78 31.29 -55.56
CA TRP A 158 47.98 30.50 -56.80
C TRP A 158 49.26 29.62 -56.62
N GLY A 159 49.52 28.46 -57.24
CA GLY A 159 49.26 27.98 -58.59
C GLY A 159 50.55 28.09 -59.43
N GLY A 160 51.13 26.97 -59.88
CA GLY A 160 51.99 26.86 -61.07
C GLY A 160 53.41 27.41 -61.00
#